data_AF-A0AAU2EDY0-F1
#
_entry.id   AF-A0AAU2EDY0-F1
#
_cell.length_a   1.000
_cell.length_b   1.000
_cell.length_c   1.000
_cell.angle_alpha   90.00
_cell.angle_beta   90.00
_cell.angle_gamma   90.00
#
_symmetry.space_group_name_H-M   'P 1'
#
loop_
_entity.id
_entity.type
_entity.pdbx_description
1 polymer ?
#
loop_
_entity_poly.entity_id
_entity_poly.type
_entity_poly.pdbx_seq_one_letter_code
_entity_poly.pdbx_strand_id
1 'polypeptide(L)'
;MRVEVGDLLVVRFAPISVEKLIDQAEDEAESCRLEGIPILYSISTVAIQRSADEEQEESLLHRVCRESTAGGRTIFVTAQSVLEENGFGVRRSEPPTHHHDVIFGINLHESDVNRLHTLFETGRRKNPAWPK
;
A
#
# COMPACT_ATOMS: atom_id res chain seq x y z
N MET A 1 -7.50 13.85 0.71
CA MET A 1 -6.63 13.17 1.69
C MET A 1 -5.57 14.17 2.11
N ARG A 2 -5.04 14.07 3.32
CA ARG A 2 -3.91 14.90 3.76
C ARG A 2 -2.92 13.95 4.42
N VAL A 3 -1.68 13.92 3.92
CA VAL A 3 -0.57 13.17 4.52
C VAL A 3 0.17 14.14 5.43
N GLU A 4 0.24 13.87 6.73
CA GLU A 4 0.96 14.74 7.66
C GLU A 4 2.48 14.55 7.57
N VAL A 5 3.25 15.50 8.11
CA VAL A 5 4.71 15.33 8.18
C VAL A 5 5.04 14.13 9.06
N GLY A 6 5.97 13.30 8.58
CA GLY A 6 6.34 12.04 9.23
C GLY A 6 5.44 10.85 8.86
N ASP A 7 4.29 11.09 8.23
CA ASP A 7 3.36 10.05 7.76
C ASP A 7 3.81 9.48 6.41
N LEU A 8 3.40 8.24 6.11
CA LEU A 8 3.66 7.60 4.83
C LEU A 8 2.52 7.87 3.84
N LEU A 9 2.88 8.29 2.63
CA LEU A 9 2.01 8.19 1.46
C LEU A 9 2.12 6.77 0.90
N VAL A 10 1.07 5.98 1.03
CA VAL A 10 1.01 4.58 0.59
C VAL A 10 0.35 4.50 -0.79
N VAL A 11 1.00 3.82 -1.72
CA VAL A 11 0.61 3.71 -3.12
C VAL A 11 0.59 2.24 -3.55
N ARG A 12 -0.43 1.87 -4.30
CA ARG A 12 -0.53 0.54 -4.91
C ARG A 12 -0.68 0.63 -6.42
N PHE A 13 0.14 -0.17 -7.11
CA PHE A 13 0.24 -0.27 -8.57
C PHE A 13 -0.27 -1.64 -9.03
N ALA A 14 -1.53 -1.96 -8.76
CA ALA A 14 -2.10 -3.27 -9.10
C ALA A 14 -3.64 -3.22 -9.20
N PRO A 15 -4.28 -4.21 -9.85
CA PRO A 15 -5.71 -4.40 -9.75
C PRO A 15 -6.08 -4.60 -8.28
N ILE A 16 -7.16 -3.95 -7.85
CA ILE A 16 -7.51 -3.91 -6.44
C ILE A 16 -8.72 -4.76 -6.07
N SER A 17 -9.24 -5.59 -6.98
CA SER A 17 -10.43 -6.39 -6.66
C SER A 17 -10.24 -7.18 -5.37
N VAL A 18 -11.33 -7.32 -4.61
CA VAL A 18 -11.33 -8.01 -3.30
C VAL A 18 -10.70 -9.40 -3.42
N GLU A 19 -11.06 -10.15 -4.46
CA GLU A 19 -10.46 -11.45 -4.80
C GLU A 19 -8.93 -11.37 -4.95
N LYS A 20 -8.41 -10.39 -5.70
CA LYS A 20 -6.96 -10.25 -5.90
C LYS A 20 -6.21 -9.82 -4.64
N LEU A 21 -6.88 -9.11 -3.74
CA LEU A 21 -6.32 -8.76 -2.44
C LEU A 21 -6.28 -9.98 -1.51
N ILE A 22 -7.30 -10.85 -1.56
CA ILE A 22 -7.32 -12.13 -0.85
C ILE A 22 -6.20 -13.02 -1.37
N ASP A 23 -6.14 -13.26 -2.69
CA ASP A 23 -5.12 -14.10 -3.32
C ASP A 23 -3.71 -13.70 -2.85
N GLN A 24 -3.39 -12.41 -2.89
CA GLN A 24 -2.08 -11.92 -2.46
C GLN A 24 -1.81 -12.08 -0.97
N ALA A 25 -2.82 -11.83 -0.13
CA ALA A 25 -2.67 -12.00 1.31
C ALA A 25 -2.44 -13.49 1.66
N GLU A 26 -3.10 -14.40 0.95
CA GLU A 26 -2.90 -15.84 1.09
C GLU A 26 -1.52 -16.28 0.57
N ASP A 27 -1.07 -15.76 -0.57
CA ASP A 27 0.28 -16.02 -1.13
C ASP A 27 1.39 -15.58 -0.15
N GLU A 28 1.24 -14.42 0.50
CA GLU A 28 2.18 -13.92 1.50
C GLU A 28 2.19 -14.79 2.77
N ALA A 29 1.01 -15.19 3.23
CA ALA A 29 0.86 -16.10 4.37
C ALA A 29 1.45 -17.50 4.08
N GLU A 30 1.32 -17.99 2.84
CA GLU A 30 1.98 -19.21 2.37
C GLU A 30 3.50 -19.06 2.41
N SER A 31 4.02 -17.94 1.90
CA SER A 31 5.46 -17.65 1.88
C SER A 31 6.04 -17.63 3.30
N CYS A 32 5.36 -16.95 4.24
CA CYS A 32 5.73 -16.97 5.65
C CYS A 32 5.81 -18.40 6.22
N ARG A 33 4.85 -19.26 5.85
CA ARG A 33 4.80 -20.65 6.31
C ARG A 33 5.96 -21.48 5.75
N LEU A 34 6.27 -21.32 4.46
CA LEU A 34 7.38 -22.01 3.80
C LEU A 34 8.74 -21.59 4.37
N GLU A 35 8.87 -20.33 4.79
CA GLU A 35 10.07 -19.79 5.44
C GLU A 35 10.16 -20.12 6.94
N GLY A 36 9.10 -20.69 7.53
CA GLY A 36 9.05 -21.04 8.95
C GLY A 36 8.99 -19.84 9.89
N ILE A 37 8.49 -18.70 9.41
CA ILE A 37 8.28 -17.48 10.20
C ILE A 37 6.80 -17.33 10.60
N PRO A 38 6.47 -16.46 11.57
CA PRO A 38 5.08 -16.22 11.96
C PRO A 38 4.22 -15.79 10.78
N ILE A 39 3.08 -16.46 10.60
CA ILE A 39 2.13 -16.16 9.51
C ILE A 39 1.57 -14.76 9.70
N LEU A 40 1.69 -13.96 8.65
CA LEU A 40 1.08 -12.64 8.55
C LEU A 40 0.38 -12.53 7.20
N TYR A 41 -0.88 -12.13 7.24
CA TYR A 41 -1.62 -11.76 6.05
C TYR A 41 -1.34 -10.30 5.75
N SER A 42 -0.78 -10.04 4.58
CA SER A 42 -0.49 -8.68 4.14
C SER A 42 -0.49 -8.56 2.63
N ILE A 43 -0.56 -7.32 2.15
CA ILE A 43 -0.39 -7.01 0.73
C ILE A 43 0.77 -6.05 0.52
N SER A 44 1.51 -6.28 -0.56
CA SER A 44 2.61 -5.43 -0.99
C SER A 44 2.13 -4.07 -1.49
N THR A 45 2.81 -3.02 -1.07
CA THR A 45 2.58 -1.63 -1.47
C THR A 45 3.90 -0.91 -1.62
N VAL A 46 3.86 0.31 -2.16
CA VAL A 46 4.99 1.22 -2.21
C VAL A 46 4.64 2.42 -1.36
N ALA A 47 5.51 2.82 -0.43
CA ALA A 47 5.24 3.97 0.41
C ALA A 47 6.45 4.88 0.57
N ILE A 48 6.19 6.19 0.67
CA ILE A 48 7.22 7.20 0.89
C ILE A 48 6.83 8.12 2.04
N GLN A 49 7.80 8.44 2.89
CA GLN A 49 7.57 9.33 4.02
C GLN A 49 7.56 10.79 3.57
N ARG A 50 6.57 11.55 4.05
CA ARG A 50 6.57 13.01 3.89
C ARG A 50 7.60 13.63 4.84
N SER A 51 8.65 14.22 4.27
CA SER A 51 9.84 14.63 5.02
C SER A 51 9.79 16.07 5.56
N ALA A 52 9.01 16.96 4.96
CA ALA A 52 8.95 18.38 5.32
C ALA A 52 7.56 19.01 5.08
N ASP A 53 7.30 20.13 5.75
CA ASP A 53 6.03 20.89 5.67
C ASP A 53 5.71 21.45 4.27
N GLU A 54 6.71 21.53 3.37
CA GLU A 54 6.56 22.12 2.03
C GLU A 54 6.39 21.09 0.90
N GLU A 55 6.63 19.80 1.15
CA GLU A 55 6.35 18.78 0.14
C GLU A 55 4.83 18.63 -0.02
N GLN A 56 4.33 19.03 -1.20
CA GLN A 56 2.94 18.83 -1.59
C GLN A 56 2.70 17.35 -1.92
N GLU A 57 1.49 16.85 -1.62
CA GLU A 57 1.06 15.47 -1.91
C GLU A 57 1.36 15.07 -3.36
N GLU A 58 1.11 15.96 -4.32
CA GLU A 58 1.37 15.70 -5.74
C GLU A 58 2.86 15.47 -6.04
N SER A 59 3.76 16.23 -5.39
CA SER A 59 5.20 16.04 -5.57
C SER A 59 5.69 14.73 -4.97
N LEU A 60 5.15 14.34 -3.81
CA LEU A 60 5.40 13.03 -3.21
C LEU A 60 4.95 11.90 -4.13
N LEU A 61 3.73 12.03 -4.68
CA LEU A 61 3.14 11.05 -5.59
C LEU A 61 3.97 10.88 -6.86
N HIS A 62 4.37 11.99 -7.48
CA HIS A 62 5.28 11.96 -8.62
C HIS A 62 6.62 11.27 -8.29
N ARG A 63 7.19 11.54 -7.12
CA ARG A 63 8.46 10.95 -6.68
C ARG A 63 8.33 9.43 -6.53
N VAL A 64 7.37 8.97 -5.72
CA VAL A 64 7.18 7.53 -5.45
C VAL A 64 6.80 6.76 -6.72
N CYS A 65 5.97 7.32 -7.60
CA CYS A 65 5.61 6.68 -8.87
C CYS A 65 6.78 6.61 -9.86
N ARG A 66 7.72 7.55 -9.81
CA ARG A 66 8.91 7.55 -10.67
C ARG A 66 9.99 6.60 -10.15
N GLU A 67 10.14 6.49 -8.84
CA GLU A 67 11.17 5.67 -8.18
C GLU A 67 10.74 4.20 -7.99
N SER A 68 9.43 3.94 -8.00
CA SER A 68 8.86 2.60 -7.93
C SER A 68 9.25 1.77 -9.16
N THR A 69 9.61 0.50 -8.91
CA THR A 69 9.77 -0.51 -9.96
C THR A 69 8.43 -1.04 -10.47
N ALA A 70 7.36 -0.89 -9.67
CA ALA A 70 6.00 -1.23 -10.05
C ALA A 70 5.37 -0.11 -10.89
N GLY A 71 4.55 -0.47 -11.87
CA GLY A 71 3.93 0.46 -12.83
C GLY A 71 2.46 0.15 -13.10
N GLY A 72 1.79 1.09 -13.79
CA GLY A 72 0.39 0.95 -14.20
C GLY A 72 -0.23 2.29 -14.55
N ARG A 73 -1.33 2.29 -15.31
CA ARG A 73 -2.04 3.54 -15.69
C ARG A 73 -2.80 4.19 -14.53
N THR A 74 -3.23 3.37 -13.58
CA THR A 74 -4.02 3.75 -12.41
C THR A 74 -3.23 3.41 -11.17
N ILE A 75 -3.31 4.26 -10.17
CA ILE A 75 -2.76 4.05 -8.84
C ILE A 75 -3.84 4.29 -7.81
N PHE A 76 -3.64 3.69 -6.65
CA PHE A 76 -4.48 3.88 -5.48
C PHE A 76 -3.62 4.41 -4.36
N VAL A 77 -4.07 5.49 -3.73
CA VAL A 77 -3.26 6.28 -2.83
C VAL A 77 -3.99 6.45 -1.51
N THR A 78 -3.33 6.12 -0.41
CA THR A 78 -3.84 6.38 0.94
C THR A 78 -2.72 6.92 1.84
N ALA A 79 -3.06 7.42 3.02
CA ALA A 79 -2.09 7.76 4.06
C ALA A 79 -1.94 6.59 5.04
N GLN A 80 -0.77 6.40 5.65
CA GLN A 80 -0.59 5.40 6.71
C GLN A 80 -1.51 5.70 7.89
N SER A 81 -1.63 6.96 8.32
CA SER A 81 -2.58 7.37 9.37
C SER A 81 -4.01 6.85 9.13
N VAL A 82 -4.52 6.98 7.90
CA VAL A 82 -5.85 6.48 7.52
C VAL A 82 -5.93 4.94 7.61
N LEU A 83 -4.86 4.24 7.23
CA LEU A 83 -4.80 2.78 7.36
C LEU A 83 -4.81 2.35 8.83
N GLU A 84 -4.01 3.01 9.67
CA GLU A 84 -3.90 2.74 11.10
C GLU A 84 -5.21 3.02 11.85
N GLU A 85 -5.88 4.13 11.54
CA GLU A 85 -7.22 4.46 12.05
C GLU A 85 -8.26 3.37 11.71
N ASN A 86 -8.04 2.60 10.64
CA ASN A 86 -8.91 1.50 10.20
C ASN A 86 -8.40 0.12 10.61
N GLY A 87 -7.41 0.08 11.51
CA GLY A 87 -6.87 -1.15 12.11
C GLY A 87 -5.84 -1.88 11.27
N PHE A 88 -5.30 -1.27 10.21
CA PHE A 88 -4.24 -1.87 9.39
C PHE A 88 -2.86 -1.37 9.83
N GLY A 89 -1.89 -2.27 9.88
CA GLY A 89 -0.49 -1.91 10.09
C GLY A 89 0.22 -1.62 8.77
N VAL A 90 1.21 -0.73 8.76
CA VAL A 90 2.11 -0.53 7.62
C VAL A 90 3.53 -0.84 8.07
N ARG A 91 4.20 -1.77 7.39
CA ARG A 91 5.57 -2.20 7.74
C ARG A 91 6.47 -2.04 6.53
N ARG A 92 7.69 -1.54 6.74
CA ARG A 92 8.72 -1.51 5.71
C ARG A 92 9.21 -2.93 5.40
N SER A 93 9.24 -3.30 4.12
CA SER A 93 9.57 -4.64 3.63
C SER A 93 10.53 -4.59 2.44
N GLU A 94 11.45 -3.62 2.44
CA GLU A 94 12.50 -3.53 1.42
C GLU A 94 13.46 -4.73 1.49
N PRO A 95 14.01 -5.18 0.34
CA PRO A 95 13.84 -4.65 -1.03
C PRO A 95 12.54 -5.11 -1.76
N PRO A 96 12.10 -4.44 -2.85
CA PRO A 96 12.72 -3.29 -3.54
C PRO A 96 12.52 -1.95 -2.81
N THR A 97 13.18 -0.87 -3.26
CA THR A 97 13.09 0.47 -2.66
C THR A 97 11.63 0.92 -2.48
N HIS A 98 11.33 1.52 -1.34
CA HIS A 98 9.98 1.98 -0.96
C HIS A 98 8.95 0.85 -0.76
N HIS A 99 9.35 -0.42 -0.79
CA HIS A 99 8.43 -1.54 -0.57
C HIS A 99 7.96 -1.62 0.88
N HIS A 100 6.64 -1.71 1.07
CA HIS A 100 5.98 -1.81 2.35
C HIS A 100 4.82 -2.80 2.28
N ASP A 101 4.53 -3.45 3.39
CA ASP A 101 3.36 -4.32 3.54
C ASP A 101 2.25 -3.60 4.30
N VAL A 102 1.02 -3.70 3.80
CA VAL A 102 -0.19 -3.38 4.57
C VAL A 102 -0.71 -4.67 5.19
N ILE A 103 -0.76 -4.70 6.53
CA ILE A 103 -0.98 -5.90 7.33
C ILE A 103 -2.45 -5.99 7.74
N PHE A 104 -3.08 -7.13 7.43
CA PHE A 104 -4.40 -7.52 7.93
C PHE A 104 -4.31 -8.15 9.33
N GLY A 105 -3.22 -8.85 9.62
CA GLY A 105 -2.96 -9.49 10.91
C GLY A 105 -2.63 -10.97 10.75
N ILE A 106 -2.95 -11.76 11.77
CA ILE A 106 -2.70 -13.22 11.79
C ILE A 106 -3.85 -14.05 11.23
N ASN A 107 -5.02 -13.42 11.02
CA ASN A 107 -6.19 -14.02 10.40
C ASN A 107 -6.64 -13.13 9.24
N LEU A 108 -7.12 -13.74 8.16
CA LEU A 108 -7.71 -13.01 7.04
C LEU A 108 -9.23 -13.03 7.16
N HIS A 109 -9.84 -11.86 7.26
CA HIS A 109 -11.30 -11.71 7.20
C HIS A 109 -11.70 -10.93 5.96
N GLU A 110 -12.69 -11.44 5.22
CA GLU A 110 -13.18 -10.80 4.00
C GLU A 110 -13.68 -9.36 4.26
N SER A 111 -14.23 -9.08 5.45
CA SER A 111 -14.64 -7.73 5.85
C SER A 111 -13.47 -6.74 5.92
N ASP A 112 -12.30 -7.19 6.35
CA ASP A 112 -11.10 -6.34 6.42
C ASP A 112 -10.55 -6.08 5.02
N VAL A 113 -10.60 -7.08 4.13
CA VAL A 113 -10.23 -6.90 2.72
C VAL A 113 -11.17 -5.93 2.02
N ASN A 114 -12.48 -6.06 2.22
CA ASN A 114 -13.47 -5.12 1.68
C ASN A 114 -13.23 -3.70 2.20
N ARG A 115 -12.95 -3.54 3.51
CA ARG A 115 -12.61 -2.23 4.09
C ARG A 115 -11.37 -1.63 3.43
N LEU A 116 -10.29 -2.40 3.30
CA LEU A 116 -9.06 -1.94 2.64
C LEU A 116 -9.28 -1.58 1.18
N HIS A 117 -10.04 -2.40 0.44
CA HIS A 117 -10.44 -2.13 -0.93
C HIS A 117 -11.16 -0.78 -1.04
N THR A 118 -12.16 -0.54 -0.19
CA THR A 118 -12.89 0.74 -0.17
C THR A 118 -11.96 1.91 0.10
N LEU A 119 -11.07 1.82 1.09
CA LEU A 119 -10.11 2.89 1.40
C LEU A 119 -9.27 3.26 0.18
N PHE A 120 -8.69 2.26 -0.49
CA PHE A 120 -7.89 2.52 -1.68
C PHE A 120 -8.70 3.05 -2.87
N GLU A 121 -9.92 2.55 -3.12
CA GLU A 121 -10.77 3.05 -4.21
C GLU A 121 -11.13 4.53 -4.03
N THR A 122 -11.29 5.02 -2.79
CA THR A 122 -11.48 6.47 -2.56
C THR A 122 -10.27 7.31 -2.99
N GLY A 123 -9.08 6.71 -2.95
CA GLY A 123 -7.81 7.27 -3.36
C GLY A 123 -7.41 7.00 -4.80
N ARG A 124 -8.32 6.49 -5.65
CA ARG A 124 -8.03 6.14 -7.04
C ARG A 124 -7.63 7.37 -7.87
N ARG A 125 -6.50 7.28 -8.57
CA ARG A 125 -5.94 8.35 -9.41
C ARG A 125 -5.29 7.80 -10.68
N LYS A 126 -5.07 8.67 -11.67
CA LYS A 126 -4.20 8.37 -12.81
C LYS A 126 -2.74 8.39 -12.32
N ASN A 127 -1.93 7.43 -12.77
CA ASN A 127 -0.51 7.43 -12.46
C ASN A 127 0.19 8.62 -13.13
N PRO A 128 0.80 9.54 -12.38
CA PRO A 128 1.47 10.72 -12.93
C PRO A 128 2.75 10.37 -13.71
N ALA A 129 3.36 9.22 -13.46
CA ALA A 129 4.55 8.74 -14.18
C ALA A 129 4.21 7.99 -15.47
N TRP A 130 2.92 7.74 -15.76
CA TRP A 130 2.53 7.01 -16.97
C TRP A 130 2.40 7.95 -18.17
N PRO A 131 3.09 7.69 -19.29
CA PRO A 131 3.02 8.55 -20.48
C PRO A 131 1.59 8.65 -21.02
N LYS A 132 1.24 9.84 -21.53
CA LYS A 132 -0.09 10.14 -22.10
C LYS A 132 -0.37 9.31 -23.36
#